data_AF-A0A1R4LRH3-F1
#
_entry.id   AF-A0A1R4LRH3-F1
#
_cell.length_a   1.000
_cell.length_b   1.000
_cell.length_c   1.000
_cell.angle_alpha   90.00
_cell.angle_beta   90.00
_cell.angle_gamma   90.00
#
_symmetry.space_group_name_H-M   'P 1'
#
loop_
_entity.id
_entity.type
_entity.pdbx_description
1 polymer ?
#
loop_
_entity_poly.entity_id
_entity_poly.type
_entity_poly.pdbx_seq_one_letter_code
_entity_poly.pdbx_strand_id
1 'polypeptide(L)'
;MNLEHSIETNDTDNSLLDVTTSDIPGRAFFFVVVDEVGIDGLLTRKIYASLDDPYLKAMNLPEDKMLKEVFPERYGLSGKDLSSSSTVAEHVMGINKSKYTSTSSLFPDGSPRFQGKPIYIDINKAKQAGAELVSTREIIEALEKYKELAPKRVKRIDQIISYVRDIDKEVLIANKVPARAIFTPESYTFVKNIGRVGKAVQLFGIVLTAYDLTVATKESIKTESMAPIGAEVIRQSGGWGAGGLGLKAGVVAGAALGIETGPGVFITGAIGGIIFGAAGYFGADWVADFIYEN
;
A
#
# COMPACT_ATOMS: atom_id res chain seq x y z
N MET A 1 26.34 37.74 -3.91
CA MET A 1 27.11 38.31 -5.02
C MET A 1 26.73 37.48 -6.24
N ASN A 2 25.83 38.00 -7.09
CA ASN A 2 25.46 37.29 -8.32
C ASN A 2 26.58 37.49 -9.32
N LEU A 3 27.22 36.41 -9.76
CA LEU A 3 28.13 36.44 -10.90
C LEU A 3 27.28 36.46 -12.17
N GLU A 4 26.99 37.65 -12.67
CA GLU A 4 26.51 37.81 -14.05
C GLU A 4 27.69 37.56 -14.99
N HIS A 5 27.57 36.55 -15.85
CA HIS A 5 28.52 36.29 -16.92
C HIS A 5 27.95 36.89 -18.21
N SER A 6 28.51 38.01 -18.67
CA SER A 6 28.23 38.53 -20.01
C SER A 6 29.09 37.78 -21.03
N ILE A 7 28.46 37.20 -22.04
CA ILE A 7 29.16 36.53 -23.15
C ILE A 7 28.92 37.38 -24.39
N GLU A 8 30.00 37.89 -25.01
CA GLU A 8 29.89 38.62 -26.27
C GLU A 8 29.54 37.65 -27.40
N THR A 9 28.51 37.98 -28.17
CA THR A 9 28.23 37.32 -29.45
C THR A 9 29.13 37.97 -30.50
N ASN A 10 29.72 37.17 -31.40
CA ASN A 10 30.56 37.73 -32.45
C ASN A 10 29.71 38.27 -33.61
N ASP A 11 30.26 39.20 -34.39
CA ASP A 11 29.57 39.91 -35.48
C ASP A 11 29.48 39.10 -36.79
N THR A 12 29.64 37.78 -36.74
CA THR A 12 29.65 36.92 -37.94
C THR A 12 28.33 36.18 -38.10
N ASP A 13 27.64 36.41 -39.23
CA ASP A 13 26.41 35.69 -39.59
C ASP A 13 26.62 34.18 -39.56
N ASN A 14 25.69 33.47 -38.90
CA ASN A 14 25.70 32.01 -38.66
C ASN A 14 26.86 31.46 -37.82
N SER A 15 27.56 32.29 -37.05
CA SER A 15 28.51 31.78 -36.05
C SER A 15 27.78 31.07 -34.91
N LEU A 16 28.00 29.76 -34.77
CA LEU A 16 27.58 28.96 -33.62
C LEU A 16 28.69 28.97 -32.58
N LEU A 17 28.46 29.62 -31.44
CA LEU A 17 29.38 29.60 -30.31
C LEU A 17 28.83 28.60 -29.29
N ASP A 18 29.39 27.38 -29.26
CA ASP A 18 29.02 26.37 -28.27
C ASP A 18 29.55 26.79 -26.90
N VAL A 19 28.64 27.23 -26.04
CA VAL A 19 28.94 27.53 -24.64
C VAL A 19 28.86 26.23 -23.84
N THR A 20 29.95 25.49 -23.76
CA THR A 20 30.09 24.39 -22.79
C THR A 20 30.34 24.96 -21.40
N THR A 21 29.29 25.41 -20.71
CA THR A 21 29.36 25.57 -19.25
C THR A 21 29.22 24.20 -18.60
N SER A 22 29.91 23.97 -17.48
CA SER A 22 29.67 22.81 -16.59
C SER A 22 28.30 22.86 -15.91
N ASP A 23 27.56 23.95 -16.12
CA ASP A 23 26.44 24.39 -15.31
C ASP A 23 25.16 24.47 -16.15
N ILE A 24 24.87 23.43 -16.92
CA ILE A 24 23.45 23.15 -17.19
C ILE A 24 22.91 22.59 -15.88
N PRO A 25 22.15 23.35 -15.06
CA PRO A 25 21.59 22.78 -13.84
C PRO A 25 20.69 21.64 -14.28
N GLY A 26 21.10 20.41 -13.96
CA GLY A 26 20.33 19.22 -14.25
C GLY A 26 18.96 19.37 -13.60
N ARG A 27 17.95 19.72 -14.40
CA ARG A 27 16.56 19.78 -13.94
C ARG A 27 16.07 18.35 -13.88
N ALA A 28 16.14 17.79 -12.69
CA ALA A 28 15.54 16.51 -12.42
C ALA A 28 14.13 16.72 -11.87
N PHE A 29 13.20 15.91 -12.34
CA PHE A 29 11.80 15.97 -11.96
C PHE A 29 11.52 14.81 -11.01
N PHE A 30 10.96 15.09 -9.83
CA PHE A 30 10.41 14.06 -8.95
C PHE A 30 8.90 14.00 -9.12
N PHE A 31 8.40 12.81 -9.41
CA PHE A 31 6.97 12.54 -9.43
C PHE A 31 6.65 11.71 -8.20
N VAL A 32 5.80 12.23 -7.31
CA VAL A 32 5.21 11.43 -6.25
C VAL A 32 3.98 10.75 -6.84
N VAL A 33 4.12 9.47 -7.18
CA VAL A 33 2.99 8.64 -7.59
C VAL A 33 2.37 8.07 -6.32
N VAL A 34 1.27 8.66 -5.88
CA VAL A 34 0.48 8.07 -4.79
C VAL A 34 -0.43 7.02 -5.41
N ASP A 35 -0.11 5.77 -5.12
CA ASP A 35 -0.84 4.60 -5.60
C ASP A 35 -2.28 4.65 -5.09
N GLU A 36 -3.27 4.68 -6.00
CA GLU A 36 -4.68 4.67 -5.60
C GLU A 36 -5.03 3.33 -4.95
N VAL A 37 -5.49 3.37 -3.70
CA VAL A 37 -5.94 2.17 -2.98
C VAL A 37 -7.43 1.96 -3.19
N GLY A 38 -7.79 0.71 -3.46
CA GLY A 38 -9.19 0.27 -3.58
C GLY A 38 -9.86 0.66 -4.90
N ILE A 39 -9.09 0.94 -5.97
CA ILE A 39 -9.64 1.28 -7.29
C ILE A 39 -10.59 0.19 -7.83
N ASP A 40 -10.25 -1.08 -7.62
CA ASP A 40 -11.08 -2.23 -7.96
C ASP A 40 -11.89 -2.75 -6.75
N GLY A 41 -11.91 -1.99 -5.66
CA GLY A 41 -12.48 -2.39 -4.38
C GLY A 41 -11.50 -3.11 -3.45
N LEU A 42 -12.01 -3.48 -2.27
CA LEU A 42 -11.27 -4.15 -1.21
C LEU A 42 -12.01 -5.42 -0.78
N LEU A 43 -11.24 -6.43 -0.40
CA LEU A 43 -11.74 -7.62 0.28
C LEU A 43 -11.37 -7.55 1.76
N THR A 44 -12.30 -7.93 2.64
CA THR A 44 -12.03 -8.04 4.08
C THR A 44 -11.80 -9.49 4.46
N ARG A 45 -10.76 -9.74 5.25
CA ARG A 45 -10.55 -11.02 5.95
C ARG A 45 -10.38 -10.77 7.44
N LYS A 46 -11.05 -11.58 8.26
CA LYS A 46 -10.77 -11.65 9.69
C LYS A 46 -9.72 -12.72 9.93
N ILE A 47 -8.63 -12.33 10.59
CA ILE A 47 -7.46 -13.16 10.85
C ILE A 47 -7.27 -13.40 12.35
N TYR A 48 -6.41 -14.35 12.69
CA TYR A 48 -6.05 -14.63 14.08
C TYR A 48 -5.32 -13.43 14.68
N ALA A 49 -5.60 -13.15 15.96
CA ALA A 49 -4.99 -12.03 16.67
C ALA A 49 -3.61 -12.38 17.27
N SER A 50 -3.30 -13.67 17.44
CA SER A 50 -2.06 -14.14 18.05
C SER A 50 -1.64 -15.51 17.52
N LEU A 51 -0.33 -15.77 17.52
CA LEU A 51 0.27 -17.09 17.29
C LEU A 51 -0.12 -18.10 18.39
N ASP A 52 -0.57 -17.61 19.54
CA ASP A 52 -1.01 -18.43 20.67
C ASP A 52 -2.46 -18.91 20.58
N ASP A 53 -3.19 -18.52 19.53
CA ASP A 53 -4.56 -18.98 19.33
C ASP A 53 -4.63 -20.52 19.28
N PRO A 54 -5.49 -21.15 20.11
CA PRO A 54 -5.53 -22.60 20.23
C PRO A 54 -6.01 -23.28 18.95
N TYR A 55 -6.90 -22.65 18.18
CA TYR A 55 -7.35 -23.18 16.89
C TYR A 55 -6.25 -23.09 15.85
N LEU A 56 -5.48 -22.00 15.82
CA LEU A 56 -4.33 -21.86 14.92
C LEU A 56 -3.26 -22.91 15.23
N LYS A 57 -2.91 -23.09 16.51
CA LYS A 57 -1.94 -24.12 16.94
C LYS A 57 -2.40 -25.54 16.56
N ALA A 58 -3.69 -25.83 16.70
CA ALA A 58 -4.26 -27.12 16.33
C ALA A 58 -4.15 -27.44 14.82
N MET A 59 -3.95 -26.44 13.95
CA MET A 59 -3.75 -26.68 12.52
C MET A 59 -2.39 -27.30 12.18
N ASN A 60 -1.42 -27.20 13.10
CA ASN A 60 -0.05 -27.71 12.97
C ASN A 60 0.59 -27.27 11.63
N LEU A 61 0.60 -25.96 11.39
CA LEU A 61 1.19 -25.36 10.21
C LEU A 61 2.69 -25.09 10.43
N PRO A 62 3.52 -25.08 9.37
CA PRO A 62 4.86 -24.52 9.44
C PRO A 62 4.85 -23.07 9.96
N GLU A 63 5.93 -22.65 10.60
CA GLU A 63 6.04 -21.34 11.24
C GLU A 63 5.79 -20.17 10.27
N ASP A 64 6.33 -20.24 9.04
CA ASP A 64 6.12 -19.22 8.01
C ASP A 64 4.64 -19.07 7.62
N LYS A 65 3.87 -20.16 7.68
CA LYS A 65 2.43 -20.17 7.42
C LYS A 65 1.65 -19.62 8.61
N MET A 66 2.05 -19.94 9.85
CA MET A 66 1.45 -19.32 11.04
C MET A 66 1.61 -17.80 11.03
N LEU A 67 2.81 -17.31 10.67
CA LEU A 67 3.08 -15.87 10.57
C LEU A 67 2.18 -15.17 9.54
N LYS A 68 1.88 -15.82 8.40
CA LYS A 68 0.95 -15.28 7.39
C LYS A 68 -0.51 -15.27 7.83
N GLU A 69 -0.91 -16.16 8.75
CA GLU A 69 -2.27 -16.19 9.29
C GLU A 69 -2.51 -15.15 10.39
N VAL A 70 -1.44 -14.61 11.01
CA VAL A 70 -1.52 -13.60 12.09
C VAL A 70 -1.07 -12.21 11.64
N PHE A 71 -0.04 -12.13 10.78
CA PHE A 71 0.57 -10.87 10.32
C PHE A 71 0.70 -10.80 8.79
N PRO A 72 -0.38 -11.01 8.03
CA PRO A 72 -0.34 -10.95 6.56
C PRO A 72 0.07 -9.59 6.01
N GLU A 73 -0.17 -8.50 6.74
CA GLU A 73 0.33 -7.15 6.40
C GLU A 73 1.86 -7.06 6.37
N ARG A 74 2.56 -8.04 6.95
CA ARG A 74 4.03 -8.14 6.93
C ARG A 74 4.53 -9.25 6.01
N TYR A 75 3.87 -10.40 6.02
CA TYR A 75 4.36 -11.62 5.34
C TYR A 75 3.59 -11.97 4.06
N GLY A 76 2.57 -11.19 3.71
CA GLY A 76 1.64 -11.48 2.64
C GLY A 76 0.62 -12.57 3.02
N LEU A 77 -0.22 -12.92 2.06
CA LEU A 77 -1.27 -13.93 2.22
C LEU A 77 -1.14 -15.00 1.14
N SER A 78 -1.44 -16.24 1.48
CA SER A 78 -1.48 -17.35 0.52
C SER A 78 -2.32 -18.48 1.10
N GLY A 79 -2.87 -19.34 0.25
CA GLY A 79 -3.43 -20.61 0.71
C GLY A 79 -2.46 -21.39 1.60
N LYS A 80 -3.02 -22.18 2.52
CA LYS A 80 -2.24 -22.97 3.47
C LYS A 80 -1.36 -24.00 2.76
N ASP A 81 -1.83 -24.52 1.62
CA ASP A 81 -1.08 -25.42 0.76
C ASP A 81 -1.28 -25.05 -0.72
N LEU A 82 -0.27 -24.39 -1.31
CA LEU A 82 -0.31 -23.97 -2.72
C LEU A 82 -0.21 -25.14 -3.71
N SER A 83 0.24 -26.31 -3.26
CA SER A 83 0.33 -27.53 -4.08
C SER A 83 -0.94 -28.36 -4.05
N SER A 84 -1.90 -28.00 -3.19
CA SER A 84 -3.16 -28.72 -3.03
C SER A 84 -3.98 -28.74 -4.32
N SER A 85 -4.43 -29.93 -4.71
CA SER A 85 -5.36 -30.14 -5.82
C SER A 85 -6.82 -29.87 -5.45
N SER A 86 -7.10 -29.41 -4.23
CA SER A 86 -8.46 -29.14 -3.77
C SER A 86 -9.18 -28.17 -4.71
N THR A 87 -10.39 -28.51 -5.07
CA THR A 87 -11.29 -27.66 -5.86
C THR A 87 -11.83 -26.49 -5.03
N VAL A 88 -12.43 -25.50 -5.72
CA VAL A 88 -13.14 -24.39 -5.08
C VAL A 88 -14.21 -24.91 -4.12
N ALA A 89 -15.03 -25.87 -4.58
CA ALA A 89 -16.10 -26.45 -3.78
C ALA A 89 -15.56 -27.16 -2.54
N GLU A 90 -14.51 -27.98 -2.68
CA GLU A 90 -13.88 -28.69 -1.55
C GLU A 90 -13.34 -27.73 -0.48
N HIS A 91 -12.67 -26.66 -0.89
CA HIS A 91 -12.18 -25.63 0.02
C HIS A 91 -13.33 -25.02 0.84
N VAL A 92 -14.38 -24.56 0.17
CA VAL A 92 -15.55 -23.93 0.81
C VAL A 92 -16.35 -24.92 1.66
N MET A 93 -16.34 -26.21 1.29
CA MET A 93 -16.95 -27.28 2.09
C MET A 93 -16.16 -27.63 3.36
N GLY A 94 -14.95 -27.09 3.54
CA GLY A 94 -14.15 -27.18 4.76
C GLY A 94 -12.77 -27.81 4.60
N ILE A 95 -12.31 -28.13 3.38
CA ILE A 95 -10.94 -28.58 3.14
C ILE A 95 -10.02 -27.36 3.14
N ASN A 96 -9.69 -26.88 4.35
CA ASN A 96 -9.05 -25.59 4.57
C ASN A 96 -7.51 -25.59 4.39
N LYS A 97 -6.89 -26.75 4.18
CA LYS A 97 -5.50 -26.92 3.72
C LYS A 97 -5.47 -26.94 2.18
N SER A 98 -5.88 -25.85 1.57
CA SER A 98 -5.95 -25.68 0.12
C SER A 98 -5.08 -24.51 -0.35
N LYS A 99 -5.06 -24.30 -1.68
CA LYS A 99 -4.41 -23.14 -2.32
C LYS A 99 -5.19 -21.84 -2.18
N TYR A 100 -6.43 -21.89 -1.69
CA TYR A 100 -7.31 -20.74 -1.59
C TYR A 100 -7.28 -20.11 -0.20
N THR A 101 -7.47 -18.80 -0.15
CA THR A 101 -7.77 -18.05 1.06
C THR A 101 -9.16 -17.45 0.95
N SER A 102 -10.01 -17.73 1.94
CA SER A 102 -11.36 -17.16 2.03
C SER A 102 -11.31 -15.71 2.50
N THR A 103 -12.06 -14.86 1.81
CA THR A 103 -12.25 -13.44 2.11
C THR A 103 -13.71 -13.06 1.87
N SER A 104 -14.10 -11.84 2.22
CA SER A 104 -15.46 -11.32 2.03
C SER A 104 -15.42 -10.03 1.23
N SER A 105 -16.38 -9.84 0.32
CA SER A 105 -16.59 -8.56 -0.33
C SER A 105 -17.38 -7.55 0.52
N LEU A 106 -17.80 -7.92 1.73
CA LEU A 106 -18.40 -6.99 2.68
C LEU A 106 -17.30 -6.12 3.28
N PHE A 107 -17.23 -4.88 2.84
CA PHE A 107 -16.28 -3.90 3.35
C PHE A 107 -17.01 -2.83 4.18
N PRO A 108 -16.46 -2.40 5.35
CA PRO A 108 -15.20 -2.82 5.95
C PRO A 108 -15.29 -4.08 6.83
N ASP A 109 -16.48 -4.51 7.23
CA ASP A 109 -16.67 -5.43 8.35
C ASP A 109 -16.33 -6.91 8.06
N GLY A 110 -16.30 -7.28 6.79
CA GLY A 110 -16.18 -8.68 6.36
C GLY A 110 -17.41 -9.50 6.72
N SER A 111 -17.27 -10.82 6.63
CA SER A 111 -18.36 -11.72 7.02
C SER A 111 -18.64 -11.61 8.53
N PRO A 112 -19.93 -11.54 8.94
CA PRO A 112 -20.31 -11.50 10.35
C PRO A 112 -20.10 -12.84 11.08
N ARG A 113 -19.94 -13.94 10.34
CA ARG A 113 -19.76 -15.29 10.91
C ARG A 113 -18.34 -15.55 11.40
N PHE A 114 -17.37 -14.78 10.92
CA PHE A 114 -15.99 -14.89 11.38
C PHE A 114 -15.69 -13.86 12.47
N GLN A 115 -14.81 -14.26 13.38
CA GLN A 115 -14.25 -13.42 14.43
C GLN A 115 -12.76 -13.24 14.18
N GLY A 116 -12.19 -12.14 14.65
CA GLY A 116 -10.76 -11.86 14.50
C GLY A 116 -10.46 -10.43 14.11
N LYS A 117 -9.16 -10.13 13.98
CA LYS A 117 -8.67 -8.82 13.53
C LYS A 117 -8.99 -8.67 12.04
N PRO A 118 -9.64 -7.58 11.60
CA PRO A 118 -9.86 -7.34 10.18
C PRO A 118 -8.55 -6.92 9.50
N ILE A 119 -8.38 -7.38 8.27
CA ILE A 119 -7.44 -6.85 7.29
C ILE A 119 -8.17 -6.60 5.98
N TYR A 120 -7.66 -5.64 5.21
CA TYR A 120 -8.20 -5.25 3.91
C TYR A 120 -7.20 -5.58 2.83
N ILE A 121 -7.67 -6.21 1.75
CA ILE A 121 -6.85 -6.67 0.64
C ILE A 121 -7.27 -5.87 -0.58
N ASP A 122 -6.33 -5.11 -1.13
CA ASP A 122 -6.54 -4.34 -2.36
C ASP A 122 -6.60 -5.29 -3.55
N ILE A 123 -7.78 -5.31 -4.21
CA ILE A 123 -8.05 -6.21 -5.32
C ILE A 123 -7.12 -5.94 -6.49
N ASN A 124 -6.86 -4.67 -6.79
CA ASN A 124 -6.04 -4.28 -7.92
C ASN A 124 -4.59 -4.70 -7.70
N LYS A 125 -4.02 -4.36 -6.53
CA LYS A 125 -2.64 -4.72 -6.17
C LYS A 125 -2.45 -6.23 -6.06
N ALA A 126 -3.44 -6.95 -5.55
CA ALA A 126 -3.42 -8.41 -5.50
C ALA A 126 -3.38 -9.00 -6.92
N LYS A 127 -4.28 -8.57 -7.82
CA LYS A 127 -4.31 -9.03 -9.21
C LYS A 127 -3.03 -8.70 -9.98
N GLN A 128 -2.49 -7.49 -9.83
CA GLN A 128 -1.21 -7.10 -10.43
C GLN A 128 -0.05 -8.00 -9.97
N ALA A 129 -0.13 -8.54 -8.75
CA ALA A 129 0.85 -9.48 -8.22
C ALA A 129 0.60 -10.94 -8.63
N GLY A 130 -0.39 -11.20 -9.50
CA GLY A 130 -0.73 -12.54 -9.99
C GLY A 130 -1.72 -13.31 -9.09
N ALA A 131 -2.39 -12.64 -8.15
CA ALA A 131 -3.49 -13.26 -7.42
C ALA A 131 -4.71 -13.44 -8.33
N GLU A 132 -5.34 -14.61 -8.22
CA GLU A 132 -6.58 -14.91 -8.94
C GLU A 132 -7.75 -14.85 -7.96
N LEU A 133 -8.85 -14.21 -8.38
CA LEU A 133 -10.06 -14.15 -7.58
C LEU A 133 -11.10 -15.13 -8.12
N VAL A 134 -11.70 -15.89 -7.21
CA VAL A 134 -12.91 -16.67 -7.49
C VAL A 134 -14.07 -15.93 -6.84
N SER A 135 -14.94 -15.37 -7.67
CA SER A 135 -16.10 -14.59 -7.24
C SER A 135 -17.13 -15.45 -6.51
N THR A 136 -18.00 -14.80 -5.73
CA THR A 136 -19.14 -15.45 -5.08
C THR A 136 -19.98 -16.27 -6.07
N ARG A 137 -20.17 -15.77 -7.30
CA ARG A 137 -20.88 -16.48 -8.36
C ARG A 137 -20.17 -17.77 -8.77
N GLU A 138 -18.87 -17.71 -9.03
CA GLU A 138 -18.08 -18.89 -9.41
C GLU A 138 -18.00 -19.92 -8.29
N ILE A 139 -17.97 -19.49 -7.02
CA ILE A 139 -18.08 -20.38 -5.86
C ILE A 139 -19.42 -21.11 -5.88
N ILE A 140 -20.53 -20.40 -6.07
CA ILE A 140 -21.86 -20.99 -6.11
C ILE A 140 -21.97 -21.97 -7.29
N GLU A 141 -21.48 -21.61 -8.47
CA GLU A 141 -21.46 -22.50 -9.64
C GLU A 141 -20.62 -23.76 -9.39
N ALA A 142 -19.48 -23.64 -8.70
CA ALA A 142 -18.66 -24.79 -8.31
C ALA A 142 -19.39 -25.69 -7.29
N LEU A 143 -20.10 -25.11 -6.32
CA LEU A 143 -20.89 -25.85 -5.33
C LEU A 143 -22.10 -26.55 -5.97
N GLU A 144 -22.78 -25.91 -6.92
CA GLU A 144 -23.88 -26.52 -7.67
C GLU A 144 -23.40 -27.76 -8.43
N LYS A 145 -22.29 -27.66 -9.17
CA LYS A 145 -21.67 -28.82 -9.85
C LYS A 145 -21.24 -29.90 -8.86
N TYR A 146 -20.75 -29.51 -7.69
CA TYR A 146 -20.31 -30.44 -6.66
C TYR A 146 -21.44 -31.31 -6.09
N LYS A 147 -22.71 -30.91 -6.24
CA LYS A 147 -23.88 -31.74 -5.86
C LYS A 147 -23.93 -33.05 -6.62
N GLU A 148 -23.51 -33.07 -7.88
CA GLU A 148 -23.46 -34.27 -8.72
C GLU A 148 -22.49 -35.32 -8.16
N LEU A 149 -21.37 -34.85 -7.59
CA LEU A 149 -20.33 -35.68 -7.00
C LEU A 149 -20.66 -36.09 -5.55
N ALA A 150 -21.52 -35.33 -4.86
CA ALA A 150 -21.87 -35.54 -3.47
C ALA A 150 -23.40 -35.50 -3.21
N PRO A 151 -24.20 -36.38 -3.83
CA PRO A 151 -25.67 -36.35 -3.76
C PRO A 151 -26.21 -36.49 -2.32
N LYS A 152 -25.47 -37.15 -1.43
CA LYS A 152 -25.83 -37.28 0.00
C LYS A 152 -25.65 -35.98 0.80
N ARG A 153 -24.97 -34.97 0.25
CA ARG A 153 -24.63 -33.71 0.94
C ARG A 153 -25.38 -32.49 0.40
N VAL A 154 -26.32 -32.67 -0.53
CA VAL A 154 -27.05 -31.57 -1.20
C VAL A 154 -27.61 -30.55 -0.21
N LYS A 155 -28.32 -30.98 0.85
CA LYS A 155 -28.86 -30.07 1.88
C LYS A 155 -27.78 -29.18 2.52
N ARG A 156 -26.61 -29.74 2.82
CA ARG A 156 -25.48 -28.98 3.39
C ARG A 156 -24.87 -28.04 2.35
N ILE A 157 -24.79 -28.48 1.09
CA ILE A 157 -24.30 -27.65 -0.02
C ILE A 157 -25.24 -26.45 -0.23
N ASP A 158 -26.55 -26.66 -0.26
CA ASP A 158 -27.55 -25.58 -0.37
C ASP A 158 -27.43 -24.56 0.76
N GLN A 159 -27.25 -25.04 1.99
CA GLN A 159 -27.02 -24.19 3.15
C GLN A 159 -25.74 -23.35 3.00
N ILE A 160 -24.64 -23.97 2.54
CA ILE A 160 -23.37 -23.27 2.31
C ILE A 160 -23.51 -22.26 1.17
N ILE A 161 -24.23 -22.58 0.09
CA ILE A 161 -24.54 -21.64 -0.99
C ILE A 161 -25.28 -20.42 -0.44
N SER A 162 -26.29 -20.61 0.41
CA SER A 162 -27.01 -19.49 1.04
C SER A 162 -26.07 -18.66 1.93
N TYR A 163 -25.20 -19.29 2.71
CA TYR A 163 -24.21 -18.56 3.51
C TYR A 163 -23.25 -17.74 2.65
N VAL A 164 -22.64 -18.35 1.63
CA VAL A 164 -21.74 -17.69 0.68
C VAL A 164 -22.43 -16.51 -0.01
N ARG A 165 -23.68 -16.68 -0.45
CA ARG A 165 -24.42 -15.66 -1.20
C ARG A 165 -24.99 -14.57 -0.33
N ASP A 166 -25.59 -14.91 0.81
CA ASP A 166 -26.50 -14.02 1.53
C ASP A 166 -25.84 -13.41 2.77
N ILE A 167 -24.85 -14.09 3.36
CA ILE A 167 -24.23 -13.69 4.63
C ILE A 167 -22.76 -13.32 4.45
N ASP A 168 -21.98 -14.22 3.86
CA ASP A 168 -20.52 -14.11 3.87
C ASP A 168 -20.01 -13.26 2.70
N LYS A 169 -20.76 -13.22 1.59
CA LYS A 169 -20.33 -12.65 0.29
C LYS A 169 -18.90 -13.11 -0.03
N GLU A 170 -18.70 -14.43 0.07
CA GLU A 170 -17.36 -15.00 0.03
C GLU A 170 -16.72 -14.79 -1.34
N VAL A 171 -15.44 -14.43 -1.32
CA VAL A 171 -14.56 -14.38 -2.48
C VAL A 171 -13.29 -15.14 -2.10
N LEU A 172 -12.85 -16.06 -2.96
CA LEU A 172 -11.59 -16.75 -2.72
C LEU A 172 -10.46 -16.03 -3.45
N ILE A 173 -9.30 -16.02 -2.81
CA ILE A 173 -8.05 -15.62 -3.45
C ILE A 173 -7.20 -16.87 -3.63
N ALA A 174 -6.78 -17.14 -4.86
CA ALA A 174 -5.73 -18.11 -5.16
C ALA A 174 -4.39 -17.40 -5.39
N ASN A 175 -3.31 -18.18 -5.31
CA ASN A 175 -1.93 -17.71 -5.38
C ASN A 175 -1.53 -16.78 -4.22
N LYS A 176 -0.37 -16.14 -4.34
CA LYS A 176 0.21 -15.30 -3.28
C LYS A 176 -0.27 -13.85 -3.45
N VAL A 177 -0.66 -13.24 -2.35
CA VAL A 177 -0.86 -11.79 -2.23
C VAL A 177 0.32 -11.21 -1.47
N PRO A 178 1.04 -10.22 -2.03
CA PRO A 178 2.16 -9.60 -1.33
C PRO A 178 1.67 -8.72 -0.17
N ALA A 179 2.50 -8.56 0.86
CA ALA A 179 2.23 -7.73 2.03
C ALA A 179 1.76 -6.30 1.67
N ARG A 180 2.37 -5.68 0.63
CA ARG A 180 2.02 -4.33 0.13
C ARG A 180 0.59 -4.17 -0.39
N ALA A 181 -0.13 -5.26 -0.60
CA ALA A 181 -1.54 -5.26 -1.02
C ALA A 181 -2.50 -5.45 0.17
N ILE A 182 -1.97 -5.55 1.40
CA ILE A 182 -2.73 -5.89 2.59
C ILE A 182 -2.57 -4.78 3.62
N PHE A 183 -3.69 -4.29 4.12
CA PHE A 183 -3.77 -3.19 5.05
C PHE A 183 -4.48 -3.63 6.33
N THR A 184 -4.03 -3.12 7.46
CA THR A 184 -4.84 -3.04 8.68
C THR A 184 -5.82 -1.87 8.56
N PRO A 185 -6.87 -1.78 9.39
CA PRO A 185 -7.77 -0.63 9.38
C PRO A 185 -7.05 0.71 9.53
N GLU A 186 -6.04 0.75 10.40
CA GLU A 186 -5.27 1.96 10.69
C GLU A 186 -4.42 2.37 9.48
N SER A 187 -3.69 1.42 8.89
CA SER A 187 -2.86 1.69 7.71
C SER A 187 -3.70 1.99 6.47
N TYR A 188 -4.89 1.39 6.32
CA TYR A 188 -5.81 1.73 5.24
C TYR A 188 -6.36 3.15 5.37
N THR A 189 -6.85 3.53 6.56
CA THR A 189 -7.35 4.90 6.80
C THR A 189 -6.27 5.92 6.50
N PHE A 190 -5.04 5.67 6.94
CA PHE A 190 -3.91 6.53 6.64
C PHE A 190 -3.63 6.63 5.14
N VAL A 191 -3.49 5.51 4.43
CA VAL A 191 -3.18 5.52 2.99
C VAL A 191 -4.33 6.09 2.16
N LYS A 192 -5.59 5.86 2.53
CA LYS A 192 -6.75 6.49 1.89
C LYS A 192 -6.72 8.00 2.07
N ASN A 193 -6.38 8.48 3.27
CA ASN A 193 -6.29 9.91 3.56
C ASN A 193 -5.09 10.55 2.85
N ILE A 194 -3.92 9.89 2.83
CA ILE A 194 -2.79 10.32 2.01
C ILE A 194 -3.12 10.28 0.52
N GLY A 195 -3.84 9.27 0.03
CA GLY A 195 -4.30 9.17 -1.35
C GLY A 195 -5.10 10.40 -1.78
N ARG A 196 -6.00 10.88 -0.91
CA ARG A 196 -6.74 12.12 -1.13
C ARG A 196 -5.83 13.34 -1.20
N VAL A 197 -4.84 13.44 -0.32
CA VAL A 197 -3.84 14.54 -0.31
C VAL A 197 -2.92 14.45 -1.53
N GLY A 198 -2.46 13.26 -1.89
CA GLY A 198 -1.62 12.97 -3.04
C GLY A 198 -2.27 13.31 -4.37
N LYS A 199 -3.58 13.06 -4.52
CA LYS A 199 -4.36 13.53 -5.69
C LYS A 199 -4.37 15.05 -5.80
N ALA A 200 -4.46 15.77 -4.67
CA ALA A 200 -4.36 17.23 -4.67
C ALA A 200 -2.94 17.70 -5.01
N VAL A 201 -1.90 17.03 -4.50
CA VAL A 201 -0.48 17.37 -4.77
C VAL A 201 -0.03 16.96 -6.19
N GLN A 202 -0.57 15.89 -6.77
CA GLN A 202 -0.28 15.46 -8.16
C GLN A 202 -0.61 16.53 -9.20
N LEU A 203 -1.59 17.40 -8.92
CA LEU A 203 -1.94 18.55 -9.74
C LEU A 203 -0.91 19.69 -9.68
N PHE A 204 0.00 19.68 -8.70
CA PHE A 204 0.97 20.75 -8.44
C PHE A 204 2.38 20.20 -8.30
N GLY A 205 2.89 19.57 -9.37
CA GLY A 205 4.24 18.99 -9.43
C GLY A 205 5.30 19.90 -8.82
N ILE A 206 5.86 19.49 -7.68
CA ILE A 206 6.89 20.24 -6.96
C ILE A 206 8.23 20.00 -7.66
N VAL A 207 8.85 21.08 -8.13
CA VAL A 207 10.20 21.05 -8.71
C VAL A 207 11.22 21.02 -7.58
N LEU A 208 11.83 19.86 -7.34
CA LEU A 208 12.98 19.70 -6.43
C LEU A 208 14.22 19.31 -7.22
N THR A 209 15.38 19.87 -6.90
CA THR A 209 16.66 19.58 -7.58
C THR A 209 17.19 18.21 -7.10
N ALA A 210 17.20 17.20 -7.97
CA ALA A 210 17.55 15.82 -7.57
C ALA A 210 18.98 15.58 -7.14
N TYR A 211 19.92 16.44 -7.55
CA TYR A 211 21.31 16.28 -7.13
C TYR A 211 21.43 16.36 -5.61
N ASP A 212 20.90 17.43 -5.02
CA ASP A 212 21.03 17.65 -3.58
C ASP A 212 20.15 16.69 -2.77
N LEU A 213 18.95 16.31 -3.26
CA LEU A 213 18.14 15.30 -2.59
C LEU A 213 18.83 13.92 -2.61
N THR A 214 19.52 13.57 -3.70
CA THR A 214 20.28 12.32 -3.80
C THR A 214 21.48 12.32 -2.86
N VAL A 215 22.21 13.43 -2.76
CA VAL A 215 23.32 13.58 -1.81
C VAL A 215 22.81 13.51 -0.37
N ALA A 216 21.73 14.23 -0.07
CA ALA A 216 21.09 14.21 1.24
C ALA A 216 20.55 12.81 1.57
N THR A 217 20.07 12.05 0.58
CA THR A 217 19.59 10.67 0.77
C THR A 217 20.74 9.72 1.07
N LYS A 218 21.85 9.81 0.32
CA LYS A 218 23.07 9.03 0.60
C LYS A 218 23.62 9.35 1.99
N GLU A 219 23.63 10.63 2.37
CA GLU A 219 24.09 11.05 3.68
C GLU A 219 23.13 10.60 4.79
N SER A 220 21.81 10.65 4.56
CA SER A 220 20.81 10.11 5.48
C SER A 220 20.94 8.61 5.71
N ILE A 221 21.20 7.82 4.65
CA ILE A 221 21.47 6.38 4.76
C ILE A 221 22.76 6.14 5.54
N LYS A 222 23.81 6.91 5.24
CA LYS A 222 25.12 6.77 5.88
C LYS A 222 25.11 7.17 7.36
N THR A 223 24.32 8.18 7.71
CA THR A 223 24.23 8.73 9.07
C THR A 223 23.07 8.16 9.88
N GLU A 224 22.30 7.24 9.30
CA GLU A 224 21.06 6.69 9.86
C GLU A 224 20.11 7.78 10.40
N SER A 225 20.09 8.94 9.73
CA SER A 225 19.40 10.15 10.20
C SER A 225 18.59 10.79 9.08
N MET A 226 17.37 11.24 9.41
CA MET A 226 16.52 11.98 8.46
C MET A 226 16.87 13.47 8.36
N ALA A 227 17.79 13.96 9.19
CA ALA A 227 18.14 15.36 9.26
C ALA A 227 18.70 15.92 7.93
N PRO A 228 19.57 15.21 7.17
CA PRO A 228 20.06 15.68 5.87
C PRO A 228 18.96 15.86 4.82
N ILE A 229 18.10 14.84 4.61
CA ILE A 229 16.95 14.96 3.67
C ILE A 229 16.01 16.07 4.12
N GLY A 230 15.66 16.12 5.41
CA GLY A 230 14.75 17.14 5.94
C GLY A 230 15.29 18.56 5.75
N ALA A 231 16.58 18.79 6.00
CA ALA A 231 17.23 20.08 5.80
C ALA A 231 17.26 20.49 4.34
N GLU A 232 17.51 19.55 3.43
CA GLU A 232 17.56 19.82 1.99
C GLU A 232 16.19 20.17 1.42
N VAL A 233 15.14 19.44 1.81
CA VAL A 233 13.77 19.77 1.40
C VAL A 233 13.37 21.15 1.96
N ILE A 234 13.75 21.49 3.20
CA ILE A 234 13.54 22.84 3.78
C ILE A 234 14.32 23.93 3.00
N ARG A 235 15.55 23.62 2.57
CA ARG A 235 16.43 24.53 1.83
C ARG A 235 15.92 24.80 0.42
N GLN A 236 15.50 23.76 -0.30
CA GLN A 236 14.96 23.88 -1.66
C GLN A 236 13.55 24.47 -1.69
N SER A 237 12.73 24.19 -0.67
CA SER A 237 11.40 24.78 -0.55
C SER A 237 11.43 26.24 -0.08
N GLY A 238 12.58 26.76 0.37
CA GLY A 238 12.76 28.19 0.64
C GLY A 238 12.19 28.70 1.98
N GLY A 239 12.17 27.88 3.04
CA GLY A 239 11.96 28.37 4.41
C GLY A 239 10.65 29.09 4.68
N TRP A 240 9.50 28.52 4.31
CA TRP A 240 8.17 29.08 4.56
C TRP A 240 7.58 28.47 5.84
N GLY A 241 7.26 29.30 6.84
CA GLY A 241 6.97 28.89 8.23
C GLY A 241 5.91 27.80 8.42
N ALA A 242 4.90 27.72 7.53
CA ALA A 242 3.86 26.70 7.60
C ALA A 242 4.23 25.39 6.84
N GLY A 243 4.94 25.50 5.70
CA GLY A 243 5.45 24.35 4.96
C GLY A 243 6.56 23.58 5.70
N GLY A 244 7.42 24.27 6.45
CA GLY A 244 8.46 23.64 7.26
C GLY A 244 7.93 22.81 8.44
N LEU A 245 6.80 23.21 9.04
CA LEU A 245 6.12 22.47 10.10
C LEU A 245 5.40 21.24 9.55
N GLY A 246 4.67 21.40 8.43
CA GLY A 246 4.05 20.28 7.72
C GLY A 246 5.07 19.24 7.27
N LEU A 247 6.23 19.66 6.78
CA LEU A 247 7.31 18.77 6.37
C LEU A 247 7.84 17.94 7.54
N LYS A 248 8.13 18.56 8.69
CA LYS A 248 8.60 17.82 9.87
C LYS A 248 7.55 16.83 10.38
N ALA A 249 6.29 17.25 10.43
CA ALA A 249 5.18 16.38 10.82
C ALA A 249 5.02 15.19 9.85
N GLY A 250 5.13 15.45 8.54
CA GLY A 250 5.05 14.43 7.51
C GLY A 250 6.22 13.45 7.51
N VAL A 251 7.44 13.92 7.80
CA VAL A 251 8.60 13.05 7.96
C VAL A 251 8.39 12.08 9.12
N VAL A 252 7.96 12.58 10.27
CA VAL A 252 7.71 11.76 11.45
C VAL A 252 6.56 10.78 11.21
N ALA A 253 5.45 11.24 10.61
CA ALA A 253 4.31 10.38 10.29
C ALA A 253 4.65 9.32 9.23
N GLY A 254 5.35 9.69 8.16
CA GLY A 254 5.78 8.76 7.10
C GLY A 254 6.84 7.76 7.56
N ALA A 255 7.71 8.15 8.50
CA ALA A 255 8.70 7.25 9.10
C ALA A 255 8.07 6.28 10.11
N ALA A 256 7.14 6.75 10.95
CA ALA A 256 6.46 5.92 11.96
C ALA A 256 5.57 4.83 11.36
N LEU A 257 5.10 5.02 10.12
CA LEU A 257 4.17 4.13 9.43
C LEU A 257 4.81 3.31 8.31
N GLY A 258 6.11 3.48 8.08
CA GLY A 258 6.88 2.61 7.19
C GLY A 258 6.89 1.18 7.72
N ILE A 259 6.28 0.26 6.98
CA ILE A 259 6.29 -1.20 7.25
C ILE A 259 7.68 -1.83 7.06
N GLU A 260 8.66 -1.03 6.62
CA GLU A 260 10.00 -1.45 6.27
C GLU A 260 10.95 -1.14 7.43
N THR A 261 11.44 -2.13 8.16
CA THR A 261 12.57 -1.93 9.09
C THR A 261 13.86 -1.85 8.26
N GLY A 262 14.45 -0.66 8.14
CA GLY A 262 15.72 -0.46 7.42
C GLY A 262 15.74 0.82 6.55
N PRO A 263 16.58 0.86 5.48
CA PRO A 263 16.71 2.01 4.58
C PRO A 263 15.38 2.52 3.96
N GLY A 264 14.33 1.72 4.01
CA GLY A 264 12.97 2.02 3.59
C GLY A 264 12.23 3.11 4.37
N VAL A 265 12.46 3.20 5.69
CA VAL A 265 11.87 4.23 6.58
C VAL A 265 12.24 5.65 6.10
N PHE A 266 13.45 5.80 5.55
CA PHE A 266 13.93 7.09 5.07
C PHE A 266 13.18 7.54 3.83
N ILE A 267 12.78 6.61 2.97
CA ILE A 267 12.01 6.88 1.75
C ILE A 267 10.56 7.23 2.12
N THR A 268 9.93 6.46 3.02
CA THR A 268 8.54 6.72 3.43
C THR A 268 8.41 8.01 4.23
N GLY A 269 9.38 8.33 5.10
CA GLY A 269 9.44 9.62 5.78
C GLY A 269 9.75 10.78 4.82
N ALA A 270 10.59 10.61 3.80
CA ALA A 270 10.81 11.66 2.79
C ALA A 270 9.52 11.96 1.99
N ILE A 271 8.79 10.92 1.58
CA ILE A 271 7.50 11.06 0.89
C ILE A 271 6.48 11.76 1.79
N GLY A 272 6.37 11.34 3.05
CA GLY A 272 5.52 12.01 4.03
C GLY A 272 5.89 13.49 4.20
N GLY A 273 7.19 13.79 4.34
CA GLY A 273 7.67 15.16 4.45
C GLY A 273 7.31 16.05 3.26
N ILE A 274 7.41 15.53 2.04
CA ILE A 274 7.05 16.28 0.83
C ILE A 274 5.53 16.54 0.80
N ILE A 275 4.72 15.52 1.10
CA ILE A 275 3.25 15.61 1.06
C ILE A 275 2.74 16.62 2.09
N PHE A 276 3.15 16.47 3.36
CA PHE A 276 2.68 17.36 4.41
C PHE A 276 3.37 18.72 4.39
N GLY A 277 4.58 18.82 3.83
CA GLY A 277 5.24 20.10 3.57
C GLY A 277 4.50 20.94 2.53
N ALA A 278 4.03 20.32 1.46
CA ALA A 278 3.12 20.95 0.51
C ALA A 278 1.81 21.37 1.19
N ALA A 279 1.28 20.52 2.07
CA ALA A 279 0.05 20.81 2.80
C ALA A 279 0.14 21.98 3.77
N GLY A 280 1.26 22.12 4.47
CA GLY A 280 1.53 23.29 5.29
C GLY A 280 1.70 24.58 4.46
N TYR A 281 2.22 24.49 3.24
CA TYR A 281 2.46 25.65 2.36
C TYR A 281 1.16 26.27 1.83
N PHE A 282 0.16 25.47 1.46
CA PHE A 282 -1.09 25.95 0.83
C PHE A 282 -2.20 26.37 1.80
N GLY A 283 -1.96 26.34 3.11
CA GLY A 283 -2.91 26.74 4.16
C GLY A 283 -3.33 25.56 5.04
N ALA A 284 -3.32 25.75 6.36
CA ALA A 284 -3.42 24.68 7.36
C ALA A 284 -4.85 24.18 7.64
N ASP A 285 -5.90 24.80 7.10
CA ASP A 285 -7.30 24.43 7.42
C ASP A 285 -7.62 22.97 7.05
N TRP A 286 -7.04 22.43 5.96
CA TRP A 286 -7.21 21.02 5.59
C TRP A 286 -6.33 20.02 6.36
N VAL A 287 -5.22 20.47 6.97
CA VAL A 287 -4.36 19.66 7.84
C VAL A 287 -4.92 19.63 9.26
N ALA A 288 -5.62 20.69 9.69
CA ALA A 288 -6.37 20.71 10.93
C ALA A 288 -7.45 19.63 10.93
N ASP A 289 -8.19 19.48 9.82
CA ASP A 289 -9.16 18.40 9.60
C ASP A 289 -8.53 16.98 9.53
N PHE A 290 -7.20 16.88 9.34
CA PHE A 290 -6.44 15.63 9.36
C PHE A 290 -6.02 15.21 10.80
N ILE A 291 -5.94 16.16 11.74
CA ILE A 291 -5.55 15.92 13.15
C ILE A 291 -6.78 15.86 14.07
N TYR A 292 -7.85 16.59 13.74
CA TYR A 292 -9.13 16.57 14.44
C TYR A 292 -10.27 16.41 13.44
N GLU A 293 -10.94 15.25 13.44
CA GLU A 293 -12.23 15.08 12.76
C GLU A 293 -13.34 15.72 13.61
N ASN A 294 -14.21 16.53 12.98
CA ASN A 294 -15.59 16.75 13.42
C ASN A 294 -16.51 15.81 12.63
#